data_AF-A0A351EZ10-F1
#
_entry.id   AF-A0A351EZ10-F1
#
_cell.length_a   1.000
_cell.length_b   1.000
_cell.length_c   1.000
_cell.angle_alpha   90.00
_cell.angle_beta   90.00
_cell.angle_gamma   90.00
#
_symmetry.space_group_name_H-M   'P 1'
#
loop_
_entity.id
_entity.type
_entity.pdbx_description
1 polymer ?
#
loop_
_entity_poly.entity_id
_entity_poly.type
_entity_poly.pdbx_seq_one_letter_code
_entity_poly.pdbx_strand_id
1 'polypeptide(L)' 'MGVIGTIALLLVAGGIFVHNSEFLHHSLPFVPSFIKEISMGLAAGLLVVGAVLIIKKIMRKPVE' A
#
# COMPACT_ATOMS: atom_id res chain seq x y z
N MET A 1 -16.66 1.36 -12.22
CA MET A 1 -15.24 1.77 -12.15
C MET A 1 -14.42 0.58 -12.61
N GLY A 2 -13.86 0.64 -13.82
CA GLY A 2 -13.06 -0.45 -14.39
C GLY A 2 -11.62 -0.47 -13.84
N VAL A 3 -10.76 -1.27 -14.50
CA VAL A 3 -9.32 -1.45 -14.19
C VAL A 3 -8.58 -0.12 -13.95
N ILE A 4 -8.91 0.92 -14.72
CA ILE A 4 -8.30 2.25 -14.63
C ILE A 4 -8.57 2.92 -13.27
N GLY A 5 -9.77 2.75 -12.72
CA GLY A 5 -10.11 3.34 -11.42
C GLY A 5 -9.35 2.70 -10.27
N THR A 6 -9.17 1.37 -10.31
CA THR A 6 -8.37 0.65 -9.31
C THR A 6 -6.90 1.05 -9.38
N ILE A 7 -6.35 1.18 -10.60
CA ILE A 7 -4.99 1.67 -10.81
C ILE A 7 -4.86 3.09 -10.23
N ALA A 8 -5.78 4.01 -10.56
CA ALA A 8 -5.76 5.38 -10.05
C ALA A 8 -5.75 5.44 -8.51
N LEU A 9 -6.57 4.62 -7.82
CA LEU A 9 -6.61 4.58 -6.36
C LEU A 9 -5.31 4.02 -5.76
N LEU A 10 -4.70 3.01 -6.38
CA LEU A 10 -3.41 2.47 -5.95
C LEU A 10 -2.27 3.49 -6.09
N LEU A 11 -2.22 4.22 -7.20
CA LEU A 11 -1.26 5.30 -7.41
C LEU A 11 -1.47 6.44 -6.43
N VAL A 12 -2.71 6.90 -6.23
CA VAL A 12 -3.03 7.98 -5.29
C VAL A 12 -2.60 7.61 -3.87
N ALA A 13 -2.95 6.42 -3.40
CA ALA A 13 -2.53 5.95 -2.08
C ALA A 13 -1.00 5.78 -1.97
N GLY A 14 -0.35 5.28 -3.03
CA GLY A 14 1.10 5.14 -3.14
C GLY A 14 1.85 6.47 -3.13
N GLY A 15 1.33 7.47 -3.85
CA GLY A 15 1.81 8.85 -3.88
C GLY A 15 1.83 9.48 -2.50
N ILE A 16 0.76 9.32 -1.71
CA ILE A 16 0.68 9.82 -0.33
C ILE A 16 1.79 9.20 0.55
N PHE A 17 2.06 7.90 0.40
CA PHE A 17 3.10 7.21 1.17
C PHE A 17 4.53 7.61 0.80
N VAL A 18 4.83 7.70 -0.51
CA VAL A 18 6.15 8.10 -1.01
C VAL A 18 6.46 9.56 -0.66
N HIS A 19 5.48 10.45 -0.74
CA HIS A 19 5.66 11.86 -0.40
C HIS A 19 5.78 12.10 1.11
N ASN A 20 5.12 11.30 1.96
CA ASN A 20 5.23 11.40 3.42
C ASN A 20 6.52 10.75 3.96
N SER A 21 7.18 9.90 3.17
CA SER A 21 8.41 9.22 3.57
C SER A 21 9.63 9.92 2.98
N GLU A 22 10.22 10.82 3.77
CA GLU A 22 11.56 11.40 3.56
C GLU A 22 12.68 10.32 3.47
N PHE A 23 12.32 9.04 3.68
CA PHE A 23 13.18 7.86 3.67
C PHE A 23 13.59 7.39 2.25
N LEU A 24 12.84 7.76 1.19
CA LEU A 24 13.11 7.30 -0.19
C LEU A 24 13.78 8.35 -1.09
N HIS A 25 13.95 9.59 -0.61
CA HIS A 25 14.59 10.65 -1.37
C HIS A 25 16.07 10.36 -1.71
N HIS A 26 16.76 9.55 -0.90
CA HIS A 26 18.19 9.27 -1.08
C HIS A 26 18.52 7.96 -1.82
N SER A 27 17.58 7.01 -1.92
CA SER A 27 17.95 5.63 -2.30
C SER A 27 18.03 5.36 -3.81
N LEU A 28 17.35 6.13 -4.67
CA LEU A 28 17.22 5.78 -6.09
C LEU A 28 17.00 7.02 -6.99
N PRO A 29 18.08 7.71 -7.43
CA PRO A 29 17.99 8.88 -8.31
C PRO A 29 17.53 8.56 -9.75
N PHE A 30 17.48 7.28 -10.14
CA PHE A 30 17.20 6.86 -11.53
C PHE A 30 15.86 6.12 -11.72
N VAL A 31 15.08 5.93 -10.66
CA VAL A 31 13.82 5.16 -10.74
C VAL A 31 12.63 6.11 -10.82
N PRO A 32 11.77 6.00 -11.86
CA PRO A 32 10.56 6.82 -12.00
C PRO A 32 9.68 6.73 -10.76
N SER A 33 9.22 7.89 -10.25
CA SER A 33 8.40 7.99 -9.03
C SER A 33 7.16 7.10 -9.07
N PHE A 34 6.55 6.98 -10.25
CA PHE A 34 5.37 6.14 -10.48
C PHE A 34 5.53 4.67 -10.07
N ILE A 35 6.70 4.07 -10.29
CA ILE A 35 6.96 2.68 -9.91
C ILE A 35 7.07 2.54 -8.40
N LYS A 36 7.68 3.53 -7.73
CA LYS A 36 7.80 3.58 -6.27
C LYS A 36 6.42 3.74 -5.64
N GLU A 37 5.59 4.61 -6.20
CA GLU A 37 4.22 4.88 -5.75
C GLU A 37 3.36 3.61 -5.82
N ILE A 38 3.26 2.97 -7.00
CA ILE A 38 2.49 1.72 -7.14
C ILE A 38 2.99 0.65 -6.16
N SER A 39 4.31 0.46 -6.07
CA SER A 39 4.89 -0.58 -5.21
C SER A 39 4.59 -0.32 -3.74
N MET A 40 4.68 0.93 -3.27
CA MET A 40 4.31 1.28 -1.89
C MET A 40 2.82 1.17 -1.65
N GLY A 41 1.98 1.61 -2.59
CA GLY A 41 0.53 1.48 -2.49
C GLY A 41 0.10 0.01 -2.36
N LEU A 42 0.69 -0.88 -3.15
CA LEU A 42 0.47 -2.32 -3.08
C LEU A 42 1.01 -2.93 -1.79
N ALA A 43 2.24 -2.59 -1.39
CA ALA A 43 2.86 -3.12 -0.18
C ALA A 43 2.09 -2.70 1.08
N ALA A 44 1.76 -1.42 1.21
CA ALA A 44 0.95 -0.93 2.32
C ALA A 44 -0.46 -1.55 2.31
N GLY A 45 -1.08 -1.67 1.14
CA GLY A 45 -2.37 -2.34 0.98
C GLY A 45 -2.34 -3.79 1.47
N LEU A 46 -1.33 -4.57 1.07
CA LEU A 46 -1.14 -5.96 1.51
C LEU A 46 -0.86 -6.05 3.02
N LEU A 47 -0.07 -5.13 3.58
CA LEU A 47 0.19 -5.07 5.02
C LEU A 47 -1.09 -4.82 5.81
N VAL A 48 -1.92 -3.86 5.38
CA VAL A 48 -3.20 -3.57 6.04
C VAL A 48 -4.16 -4.76 5.92
N VAL A 49 -4.25 -5.40 4.75
CA VAL A 49 -5.06 -6.62 4.58
C VAL A 49 -4.57 -7.72 5.51
N GLY A 50 -3.25 -7.96 5.60
CA GLY A 50 -2.66 -8.92 6.53
C GLY A 50 -3.02 -8.60 7.98
N ALA A 51 -2.87 -7.35 8.40
CA ALA A 51 -3.22 -6.90 9.75
C ALA A 51 -4.72 -7.09 10.05
N VAL A 52 -5.61 -6.72 9.13
CA VAL A 52 -7.06 -6.90 9.28
C VAL A 52 -7.42 -8.38 9.37
N LEU A 53 -6.78 -9.24 8.57
CA LEU A 53 -7.00 -10.69 8.63
C LEU A 53 -6.55 -11.27 9.97
N ILE A 54 -5.39 -10.85 10.49
CA ILE A 54 -4.88 -11.26 11.80
C ILE A 54 -5.82 -10.77 12.91
N ILE A 55 -6.18 -9.49 12.92
CA ILE A 55 -7.11 -8.92 13.91
C ILE A 55 -8.45 -9.65 13.84
N LYS A 56 -9.00 -9.87 12.64
CA LYS A 56 -10.25 -10.62 12.46
C LYS A 56 -10.13 -12.05 12.97
N LYS A 57 -8.99 -12.71 12.80
CA LYS A 57 -8.72 -14.06 13.32
C LYS A 57 -8.59 -14.09 14.84
N ILE A 58 -8.05 -13.04 15.46
CA ILE A 58 -7.94 -12.91 16.93
C ILE A 58 -9.32 -12.54 17.53
N MET A 59 -10.06 -11.64 16.88
CA MET A 59 -11.39 -11.18 17.34
C MET A 59 -12.49 -12.20 17.10
N ARG A 60 -12.45 -12.95 15.99
CA ARG A 60 -13.17 -14.23 15.88
C ARG A 60 -12.40 -15.27 16.68
N LYS A 61 -12.49 -15.19 18.01
CA LYS A 61 -12.35 -16.42 18.79
C LYS A 61 -13.24 -17.47 18.11
N PRO A 62 -12.77 -18.72 17.91
CA PRO A 62 -13.70 -19.82 17.70
C PRO A 62 -14.56 -19.85 18.97
N VAL A 63 -15.74 -19.24 18.91
CA VAL A 63 -16.84 -19.64 19.79
C VAL A 63 -17.19 -21.01 19.25
N GLU A 64 -16.80 -22.01 20.05
CA GLU A 64 -16.94 -23.45 19.91
C GLU A 64 -17.79 -23.96 18.74
#